data_AF-A0A3C0T4J8-F1
#
_entry.id   AF-A0A3C0T4J8-F1
#
_cell.length_a   1.000
_cell.length_b   1.000
_cell.length_c   1.000
_cell.angle_alpha   90.00
_cell.angle_beta   90.00
_cell.angle_gamma   90.00
#
_symmetry.space_group_name_H-M   'P 1'
#
loop_
_entity.id
_entity.type
_entity.pdbx_description
1 polymer ?
#
loop_
_entity_poly.entity_id
_entity_poly.type
_entity_poly.pdbx_seq_one_letter_code
_entity_poly.pdbx_strand_id
1 'polypeptide(L)'
;MFISHVRLLFNIATRMMLQWLNIELNPKHAEAHFNRGLLHKDARKHHRAISDYNKALEIKPGYGRAVANRGYAYVLPLIPLLFVLLLG
;
A
#
# COMPACT_ATOMS: atom_id res chain seq x y z
N MET A 1 -1.71 23.72 -13.06
CA MET A 1 -0.72 22.66 -12.75
C MET A 1 -0.21 22.65 -11.30
N PHE A 2 -0.29 23.76 -10.55
CA PHE A 2 0.24 23.85 -9.17
C PHE A 2 -0.78 23.44 -8.08
N ILE A 3 -2.06 23.80 -8.27
CA ILE A 3 -3.15 23.55 -7.29
C ILE A 3 -3.41 22.04 -7.12
N SER A 4 -3.25 21.23 -8.16
CA SER A 4 -3.42 19.77 -8.09
C SER A 4 -2.34 19.09 -7.25
N HIS A 5 -1.09 19.55 -7.32
CA HIS A 5 0.01 19.03 -6.51
C HIS A 5 -0.14 19.40 -5.04
N VAL A 6 -0.55 20.63 -4.73
CA VAL A 6 -0.82 21.06 -3.35
C VAL A 6 -1.99 20.26 -2.75
N ARG A 7 -3.05 20.01 -3.52
CA ARG A 7 -4.18 19.18 -3.09
C ARG A 7 -3.78 17.72 -2.88
N LEU A 8 -2.89 17.18 -3.72
CA LEU A 8 -2.34 15.85 -3.57
C LEU A 8 -1.49 15.73 -2.30
N LEU A 9 -0.59 16.69 -2.06
CA LEU A 9 0.24 16.72 -0.86
C LEU A 9 -0.60 16.90 0.41
N PHE A 10 -1.64 17.75 0.37
CA PHE A 10 -2.59 17.91 1.47
C PHE A 10 -3.38 16.62 1.75
N ASN A 11 -3.83 15.92 0.70
CA ASN A 11 -4.51 14.64 0.83
C ASN A 11 -3.57 13.53 1.34
N ILE A 12 -2.31 13.54 0.93
CA ILE A 12 -1.29 12.62 1.42
C ILE A 12 -0.99 12.92 2.89
N ALA A 13 -0.80 14.18 3.25
CA ALA A 13 -0.49 14.62 4.61
C ALA A 13 -1.63 14.30 5.58
N THR A 14 -2.88 14.60 5.20
CA THR A 14 -4.05 14.26 6.03
C THR A 14 -4.26 12.75 6.16
N ARG A 15 -4.10 11.96 5.08
CA ARG A 15 -4.12 10.50 5.17
C ARG A 15 -3.00 9.95 6.04
N MET A 16 -1.81 10.51 5.93
CA MET A 16 -0.66 10.11 6.72
C MET A 16 -0.92 10.41 8.20
N MET A 17 -1.36 11.62 8.53
CA MET A 17 -1.70 12.04 9.90
C MET A 17 -2.80 11.17 10.54
N LEU A 18 -3.87 10.86 9.80
CA LEU A 18 -4.92 9.95 10.26
C LEU A 18 -4.42 8.51 10.47
N GLN A 19 -3.43 8.07 9.69
CA GLN A 19 -2.79 6.76 9.88
C GLN A 19 -1.91 6.72 11.13
N TRP A 20 -1.09 7.75 11.37
CA TRP A 20 -0.23 7.84 12.56
C TRP A 20 -1.06 7.77 13.84
N LEU A 21 -2.15 8.53 13.92
CA LEU A 21 -3.06 8.51 15.06
C LEU A 21 -3.71 7.12 15.26
N ASN A 22 -4.00 6.40 14.18
CA ASN A 22 -4.57 5.05 14.25
C ASN A 22 -3.56 3.99 14.74
N ILE A 23 -2.29 4.12 14.36
CA ILE A 23 -1.22 3.19 14.76
C ILE A 23 -0.96 3.31 16.27
N GLU A 24 -1.01 4.53 16.83
CA GLU A 24 -0.82 4.77 18.26
C GLU A 24 -2.02 4.35 19.10
N LEU A 25 -3.25 4.51 18.58
CA LEU A 25 -4.46 4.22 19.35
C LEU A 25 -4.90 2.75 19.31
N ASN A 26 -4.55 1.97 18.26
CA ASN A 26 -4.86 0.55 18.23
C ASN A 26 -3.99 -0.26 17.25
N PRO A 27 -2.86 -0.85 17.70
CA PRO A 27 -1.99 -1.68 16.86
C PRO A 27 -2.66 -2.95 16.28
N LYS A 28 -3.91 -3.25 16.67
CA LYS A 28 -4.73 -4.33 16.13
C LYS A 28 -5.64 -3.90 14.97
N HIS A 29 -5.44 -2.73 14.37
CA HIS A 29 -6.24 -2.31 13.22
C HIS A 29 -5.61 -2.77 11.90
N ALA A 30 -6.23 -3.78 11.27
CA ALA A 30 -5.84 -4.26 9.95
C ALA A 30 -5.76 -3.14 8.89
N GLU A 31 -6.61 -2.12 9.02
CA GLU A 31 -6.66 -0.97 8.12
C GLU A 31 -5.42 -0.06 8.22
N ALA A 32 -4.81 0.05 9.40
CA ALA A 32 -3.56 0.81 9.57
C ALA A 32 -2.40 0.16 8.80
N HIS A 33 -2.24 -1.16 8.96
CA HIS A 33 -1.25 -1.92 8.20
C HIS A 33 -1.53 -1.89 6.69
N PHE A 34 -2.78 -2.06 6.27
CA PHE A 34 -3.16 -1.96 4.87
C PHE A 34 -2.81 -0.59 4.27
N ASN A 35 -3.11 0.47 4.99
CA ASN A 35 -2.85 1.84 4.55
C ASN A 35 -1.35 2.17 4.49
N ARG A 36 -0.54 1.66 5.43
CA ARG A 36 0.92 1.75 5.36
C ARG A 36 1.48 0.97 4.16
N GLY A 37 0.91 -0.21 3.89
CA GLY A 37 1.23 -0.99 2.70
C GLY A 37 0.96 -0.23 1.40
N LEU A 38 -0.15 0.53 1.34
CA LEU A 38 -0.43 1.42 0.20
C LEU A 38 0.64 2.51 0.05
N LEU A 39 1.06 3.17 1.13
CA LEU A 39 2.15 4.16 1.07
C LEU A 39 3.45 3.54 0.58
N HIS A 40 3.78 2.33 1.02
CA HIS A 40 4.96 1.61 0.53
C HIS A 40 4.84 1.19 -0.93
N LYS A 41 3.65 0.78 -1.38
CA LYS A 41 3.38 0.47 -2.79
C LYS A 41 3.59 1.71 -3.66
N ASP A 42 3.05 2.86 -3.25
CA ASP A 42 3.18 4.14 -3.96
C ASP A 42 4.64 4.62 -3.99
N ALA A 43 5.40 4.35 -2.92
CA ALA A 43 6.84 4.58 -2.86
C ALA A 43 7.68 3.51 -3.61
N ARG A 44 7.05 2.60 -4.37
CA ARG A 44 7.68 1.46 -5.08
C ARG A 44 8.48 0.50 -4.19
N LYS A 45 8.22 0.50 -2.88
CA LYS A 45 8.82 -0.41 -1.88
C LYS A 45 7.96 -1.67 -1.77
N HIS A 46 7.84 -2.43 -2.86
CA HIS A 46 6.90 -3.56 -2.98
C HIS A 46 7.07 -4.62 -1.88
N HIS A 47 8.30 -4.95 -1.49
CA HIS A 47 8.58 -5.89 -0.39
C HIS A 47 7.99 -5.44 0.95
N ARG A 48 8.10 -4.14 1.29
CA ARG A 48 7.51 -3.59 2.52
C ARG A 48 6.00 -3.54 2.44
N ALA A 49 5.46 -3.19 1.26
CA ALA A 49 4.02 -3.22 1.01
C ALA A 49 3.44 -4.62 1.25
N ILE A 50 4.09 -5.67 0.74
CA ILE A 50 3.69 -7.07 0.96
C ILE A 50 3.70 -7.43 2.45
N SER A 51 4.76 -7.07 3.18
CA SER A 51 4.85 -7.31 4.63
C SER A 51 3.70 -6.65 5.40
N ASP A 52 3.34 -5.43 5.02
CA ASP A 52 2.24 -4.70 5.64
C ASP A 52 0.88 -5.29 5.29
N TYR A 53 0.66 -5.71 4.05
CA TYR A 53 -0.57 -6.43 3.68
C TYR A 53 -0.67 -7.78 4.39
N ASN A 54 0.43 -8.49 4.58
CA ASN A 54 0.43 -9.73 5.37
C ASN A 54 -0.01 -9.47 6.81
N LYS A 55 0.52 -8.43 7.45
CA LYS A 55 0.10 -8.05 8.81
C LYS A 55 -1.38 -7.68 8.88
N ALA A 56 -1.88 -6.95 7.88
CA ALA A 56 -3.31 -6.65 7.77
C ALA A 56 -4.18 -7.92 7.64
N LEU A 57 -3.69 -8.93 6.92
CA LEU A 57 -4.38 -10.21 6.72
C LEU A 57 -4.27 -11.15 7.93
N GLU A 58 -3.17 -11.11 8.69
CA GLU A 58 -3.06 -11.81 9.98
C GLU A 58 -4.13 -11.31 10.97
N ILE A 59 -4.37 -9.99 10.98
CA ILE A 59 -5.36 -9.36 11.86
C ILE A 59 -6.79 -9.57 11.34
N LYS A 60 -7.00 -9.42 10.03
CA LYS A 60 -8.30 -9.59 9.37
C LYS A 60 -8.14 -10.47 8.12
N PRO A 61 -8.25 -11.80 8.25
CA PRO A 61 -8.08 -12.73 7.13
C PRO A 61 -9.04 -12.46 5.95
N GLY A 62 -10.26 -12.01 6.25
CA GLY A 62 -11.27 -11.63 5.25
C GLY A 62 -11.07 -10.24 4.62
N TYR A 63 -9.92 -9.60 4.79
CA TYR A 63 -9.69 -8.26 4.25
C TYR A 63 -9.37 -8.30 2.76
N GLY A 64 -10.41 -8.46 1.92
CA GLY A 64 -10.28 -8.63 0.47
C GLY A 64 -9.45 -7.54 -0.23
N ARG A 65 -9.53 -6.28 0.24
CA ARG A 65 -8.68 -5.18 -0.27
C ARG A 65 -7.18 -5.45 -0.06
N ALA A 66 -6.79 -6.02 1.09
CA ALA A 66 -5.39 -6.36 1.37
C ALA A 66 -4.91 -7.56 0.53
N VAL A 67 -5.75 -8.58 0.32
CA VAL A 67 -5.42 -9.71 -0.58
C VAL A 67 -5.16 -9.22 -2.00
N ALA A 68 -6.06 -8.40 -2.55
CA ALA A 68 -5.93 -7.86 -3.89
C ALA A 68 -4.66 -7.00 -4.04
N ASN A 69 -4.42 -6.07 -3.13
CA ASN A 69 -3.23 -5.20 -3.19
C ASN A 69 -1.93 -5.97 -2.98
N ARG A 70 -1.93 -7.04 -2.19
CA ARG A 70 -0.78 -7.94 -2.07
C ARG A 70 -0.47 -8.64 -3.40
N GLY A 71 -1.48 -9.13 -4.11
CA GLY A 71 -1.32 -9.70 -5.46
C GLY A 71 -0.72 -8.69 -6.43
N TYR A 72 -1.25 -7.46 -6.47
CA TYR A 72 -0.68 -6.37 -7.25
C TYR A 72 0.79 -6.08 -6.90
N ALA A 73 1.14 -6.08 -5.61
CA ALA A 73 2.50 -5.82 -5.16
C ALA A 73 3.50 -6.91 -5.59
N TYR A 74 3.06 -8.15 -5.82
CA TYR A 74 3.88 -9.21 -6.41
C TYR A 74 4.03 -9.07 -7.92
N VAL A 75 2.94 -8.76 -8.63
CA VAL A 75 2.92 -8.76 -10.11
C VAL A 75 3.55 -7.50 -10.68
N LEU A 76 3.29 -6.33 -10.09
CA LEU A 76 3.72 -5.03 -10.63
C LEU A 76 5.23 -4.96 -10.97
N PRO A 77 6.17 -5.39 -10.10
CA PRO A 77 7.59 -5.38 -10.45
C PRO A 77 7.99 -6.43 -11.51
N LEU A 78 7.15 -7.44 -11.77
CA LEU A 78 7.40 -8.49 -12.76
C LEU A 78 6.90 -8.13 -14.16
N ILE A 79 5.98 -7.16 -14.29
CA ILE A 79 5.42 -6.73 -15.60
C ILE A 79 6.51 -6.39 -16.63
N PRO A 80 7.57 -5.61 -16.30
CA PRO A 80 8.63 -5.30 -17.27
C PRO A 80 9.37 -6.56 -17.73
N LEU A 81 9.61 -7.51 -16.83
CA LEU A 81 10.27 -8.78 -17.15
C LEU A 81 9.42 -9.63 -18.08
N LEU A 82 8.11 -9.72 -17.82
CA LEU A 82 7.17 -10.45 -18.67
C LEU A 82 7.10 -9.85 -20.08
N PHE A 83 7.16 -8.53 -20.21
CA PHE A 83 7.16 -7.87 -21.52
C PHE A 83 8.40 -8.20 -22.34
N VAL A 84 9.58 -8.22 -21.72
CA VAL A 84 10.84 -8.62 -22.36
C VAL A 84 10.81 -10.09 -22.80
N LEU A 85 10.22 -10.97 -21.99
CA LEU A 85 10.11 -12.40 -22.31
C LEU A 85 9.11 -12.70 -23.43
N LEU A 86 8.08 -11.86 -23.61
CA LEU A 86 7.03 -12.06 -24.62
C LEU A 86 7.34 -11.42 -25.97
N LEU A 87 8.26 -10.45 -26.01
CA LEU A 87 8.63 -9.70 -27.21
C LEU A 87 10.08 -9.92 -27.65
N GLY A 88 10.80 -10.81 -26.95
CA GLY A 88 12.15 -11.25 -27.29
C GLY A 88 12.16 -12.49 -28.17
#